data_AF-A0A8H8NIR7-F1
#
_entry.id   AF-A0A8H8NIR7-F1
#
_cell.length_a   1.000
_cell.length_b   1.000
_cell.length_c   1.000
_cell.angle_alpha   90.00
_cell.angle_beta   90.00
_cell.angle_gamma   90.00
#
_symmetry.space_group_name_H-M   'P 1'
#
loop_
_entity.id
_entity.type
_entity.pdbx_description
1 polymer ?
#
loop_
_entity_poly.entity_id
_entity_poly.type
_entity_poly.pdbx_seq_one_letter_code
_entity_poly.pdbx_strand_id
1 'polypeptide(L)'
;MTVYASVVPFHQHELEKSFWLWLSTSSGDITSLKYNGVEYQDSSKYTHIGSGLGSATVSSKISGNYATITIATSTLTQYYVAVSGQSAIYIGTYTTAEPSVGELRFIARLAKSKVPNGIPQAEINGGTAIEGSDVYNVNGQTRSKFYSSVPFINDKVHGVTGSGVGIYMVMPGNAYETSGGGPFFRDINNQGSAQQELYWYMNSGHMITESFRTGFFGPYAMVFTSGSAPSSSLDTSFFSSLGLKGYVAASGRGTVKGTISGVASGFTIVVGLKNSAAQYWGTASGTSYTISGVKPGTYTATLYKKELEVGTGSVTVSAGGTATLNLSSNESVKSVIWQIGVPDGTPSGFLNSDKIEKMHPSDSRMGSWGPVTYTIGSSSPSSFPMAQFKSVNSPTTIRWTASSSQIGARTLRIRTTSSFAGGRPVITVNSWTSAIPAAPTQIDSRGVTRGTWRG
;
A
#
# COMPACT_ATOMS: atom_id res chain seq x y z
N MET A 1 30.39 -19.34 10.78
CA MET A 1 29.97 -19.79 12.12
C MET A 1 28.45 -19.88 12.12
N THR A 2 27.91 -21.10 12.20
CA THR A 2 26.48 -21.41 12.04
C THR A 2 25.75 -21.18 13.35
N VAL A 3 24.77 -20.28 13.38
CA VAL A 3 23.84 -20.19 14.52
C VAL A 3 22.77 -21.25 14.28
N TYR A 4 22.95 -22.40 14.89
CA TYR A 4 21.90 -23.39 15.10
C TYR A 4 21.01 -22.88 16.23
N ALA A 5 19.73 -22.64 15.95
CA ALA A 5 18.76 -22.50 17.02
C ALA A 5 18.31 -23.92 17.46
N SER A 6 19.14 -24.60 18.24
CA SER A 6 18.74 -25.64 19.21
C SER A 6 19.96 -26.27 19.91
N VAL A 7 19.88 -26.37 21.24
CA VAL A 7 20.74 -27.16 22.12
C VAL A 7 19.90 -28.32 22.67
N VAL A 8 19.76 -29.43 21.90
CA VAL A 8 19.47 -30.81 22.37
C VAL A 8 19.76 -31.76 21.17
N PRO A 9 20.43 -32.92 21.33
CA PRO A 9 20.62 -33.87 20.23
C PRO A 9 19.30 -34.61 19.95
N PHE A 10 18.66 -34.35 18.81
CA PHE A 10 17.39 -35.02 18.46
C PHE A 10 17.57 -36.10 17.38
N HIS A 11 16.93 -37.24 17.64
CA HIS A 11 16.78 -38.37 16.74
C HIS A 11 16.02 -37.99 15.45
N GLN A 12 16.35 -38.70 14.38
CA GLN A 12 15.96 -38.47 12.97
C GLN A 12 14.45 -38.41 12.69
N HIS A 13 13.57 -38.72 13.66
CA HIS A 13 12.12 -38.78 13.50
C HIS A 13 11.37 -37.46 13.81
N GLU A 14 12.03 -36.41 14.32
CA GLU A 14 11.37 -35.11 14.57
C GLU A 14 11.50 -34.08 13.42
N LEU A 15 12.12 -34.46 12.30
CA LEU A 15 12.35 -33.59 11.13
C LEU A 15 11.09 -33.29 10.30
N GLU A 16 9.93 -33.82 10.68
CA GLU A 16 8.72 -33.78 9.84
C GLU A 16 7.87 -32.49 9.97
N LYS A 17 8.23 -31.52 10.84
CA LYS A 17 7.49 -30.24 11.00
C LYS A 17 8.36 -29.01 11.29
N SER A 18 9.47 -28.84 10.57
CA SER A 18 10.41 -27.75 10.86
C SER A 18 10.51 -26.71 9.76
N PHE A 19 10.45 -25.43 10.16
CA PHE A 19 10.83 -24.27 9.36
C PHE A 19 12.26 -23.86 9.71
N TRP A 20 13.10 -23.68 8.69
CA TRP A 20 14.51 -23.31 8.84
C TRP A 20 14.86 -22.11 7.96
N LEU A 21 15.73 -21.28 8.50
CA LEU A 21 16.28 -20.09 7.85
C LEU A 21 17.80 -20.14 7.93
N TRP A 22 18.46 -19.88 6.81
CA TRP A 22 19.88 -19.53 6.81
C TRP A 22 20.08 -18.16 6.17
N LEU A 23 21.05 -17.42 6.70
CA LEU A 23 21.44 -16.12 6.16
C LEU A 23 22.95 -15.94 6.14
N SER A 24 23.38 -15.03 5.29
CA SER A 24 24.77 -14.60 5.18
C SER A 24 25.13 -13.70 6.36
N THR A 25 26.21 -14.04 7.08
CA THR A 25 26.74 -13.18 8.14
C THR A 25 27.54 -11.97 7.64
N SER A 26 27.82 -11.90 6.32
CA SER A 26 28.50 -10.74 5.72
C SER A 26 27.52 -9.71 5.17
N SER A 27 26.35 -10.14 4.66
CA SER A 27 25.38 -9.25 4.01
C SER A 27 24.02 -9.16 4.71
N GLY A 28 23.66 -10.17 5.51
CA GLY A 28 22.32 -10.31 6.08
C GLY A 28 21.28 -10.89 5.13
N ASP A 29 21.65 -11.25 3.90
CA ASP A 29 20.75 -11.87 2.92
C ASP A 29 20.32 -13.26 3.40
N ILE A 30 19.04 -13.57 3.26
CA ILE A 30 18.48 -14.88 3.53
C ILE A 30 18.77 -15.78 2.32
N THR A 31 19.59 -16.80 2.54
CA THR A 31 20.12 -17.70 1.50
C THR A 31 19.42 -19.04 1.43
N SER A 32 18.62 -19.40 2.45
CA SER A 32 17.78 -20.59 2.43
C SER A 32 16.55 -20.41 3.33
N LEU A 33 15.41 -20.90 2.85
CA LEU A 33 14.10 -20.89 3.50
C LEU A 33 13.50 -22.28 3.34
N LYS A 34 13.73 -23.19 4.30
CA LYS A 34 13.18 -24.55 4.23
C LYS A 34 11.92 -24.67 5.08
N TYR A 35 10.86 -25.20 4.48
CA TYR A 35 9.62 -25.50 5.19
C TYR A 35 9.21 -26.93 4.87
N ASN A 36 9.06 -27.77 5.91
CA ASN A 36 8.79 -29.20 5.78
C ASN A 36 9.76 -29.91 4.83
N GLY A 37 11.05 -29.62 4.98
CA GLY A 37 12.14 -30.22 4.18
C GLY A 37 12.29 -29.68 2.76
N VAL A 38 11.40 -28.81 2.29
CA VAL A 38 11.45 -28.25 0.93
C VAL A 38 12.10 -26.87 0.96
N GLU A 39 13.07 -26.63 0.07
CA GLU A 39 13.70 -25.32 -0.15
C GLU A 39 12.76 -24.41 -0.95
N TYR A 40 12.49 -23.22 -0.40
CA TYR A 40 11.66 -22.18 -1.02
C TYR A 40 12.43 -20.93 -1.41
N GLN A 41 13.66 -20.74 -0.92
CA GLN A 41 14.50 -19.64 -1.37
C GLN A 41 14.93 -19.89 -2.83
N ASP A 42 14.80 -18.86 -3.67
CA ASP A 42 15.37 -18.91 -5.01
C ASP A 42 16.90 -18.95 -4.95
N SER A 43 17.53 -19.74 -5.83
CA SER A 43 18.98 -19.95 -5.84
C SER A 43 19.76 -18.91 -6.64
N SER A 44 19.10 -18.09 -7.47
CA SER A 44 19.76 -17.09 -8.31
C SER A 44 19.90 -15.73 -7.63
N LYS A 45 18.92 -15.35 -6.80
CA LYS A 45 18.96 -14.13 -5.99
C LYS A 45 18.27 -14.36 -4.66
N TYR A 46 18.83 -13.75 -3.61
CA TYR A 46 18.43 -13.96 -2.23
C TYR A 46 17.36 -13.00 -1.72
N THR A 47 16.76 -13.35 -0.58
CA THR A 47 15.77 -12.54 0.12
C THR A 47 16.44 -11.48 1.00
N HIS A 48 16.05 -10.21 0.87
CA HIS A 48 16.75 -9.08 1.52
C HIS A 48 15.93 -7.78 1.55
N ILE A 49 16.52 -6.75 2.16
CA ILE A 49 16.09 -5.35 1.99
C ILE A 49 16.60 -4.82 0.63
N GLY A 50 15.73 -4.10 -0.09
CA GLY A 50 16.07 -3.40 -1.33
C GLY A 50 16.50 -4.34 -2.46
N SER A 51 17.81 -4.33 -2.73
CA SER A 51 18.51 -5.22 -3.67
C SER A 51 19.69 -5.94 -3.00
N GLY A 52 19.67 -6.02 -1.67
CA GLY A 52 20.76 -6.52 -0.83
C GLY A 52 21.49 -5.35 -0.16
N LEU A 53 21.86 -5.51 1.11
CA LEU A 53 22.64 -4.51 1.85
C LEU A 53 24.12 -4.51 1.43
N GLY A 54 24.56 -5.53 0.70
CA GLY A 54 25.94 -5.74 0.29
C GLY A 54 26.80 -6.21 1.46
N SER A 55 27.07 -5.32 2.42
CA SER A 55 27.83 -5.61 3.63
C SER A 55 27.08 -5.08 4.86
N ALA A 56 27.02 -5.88 5.92
CA ALA A 56 26.39 -5.53 7.17
C ALA A 56 27.09 -6.20 8.36
N THR A 57 27.00 -5.58 9.53
CA THR A 57 27.38 -6.21 10.78
C THR A 57 26.22 -7.09 11.25
N VAL A 58 26.41 -8.41 11.18
CA VAL A 58 25.39 -9.39 11.59
C VAL A 58 25.71 -9.95 12.96
N SER A 59 24.75 -9.88 13.88
CA SER A 59 24.81 -10.51 15.20
C SER A 59 23.52 -11.27 15.49
N SER A 60 23.58 -12.21 16.43
CA SER A 60 22.41 -12.96 16.86
C SER A 60 22.37 -13.13 18.37
N LYS A 61 21.17 -13.27 18.91
CA LYS A 61 20.92 -13.50 20.33
C LYS A 61 19.72 -14.43 20.49
N ILE A 62 19.84 -15.41 21.37
CA ILE A 62 18.72 -16.23 21.83
C ILE A 62 18.32 -15.74 23.21
N SER A 63 17.02 -15.56 23.44
CA SER A 63 16.45 -15.17 24.73
C SER A 63 15.11 -15.86 24.92
N GLY A 64 15.07 -16.87 25.79
CA GLY A 64 13.89 -17.72 25.94
C GLY A 64 13.50 -18.37 24.61
N ASN A 65 12.25 -18.14 24.18
CA ASN A 65 11.69 -18.71 22.94
C ASN A 65 12.02 -17.90 21.68
N TYR A 66 12.83 -16.85 21.80
CA TYR A 66 13.11 -15.92 20.70
C TYR A 66 14.56 -16.04 20.24
N ALA A 67 14.77 -16.16 18.94
CA ALA A 67 16.06 -15.96 18.30
C ALA A 67 16.00 -14.67 17.48
N THR A 68 16.77 -13.65 17.87
CA THR A 68 16.83 -12.36 17.20
C THR A 68 18.14 -12.24 16.44
N ILE A 69 18.07 -11.95 15.14
CA ILE A 69 19.20 -11.63 14.29
C ILE A 69 19.14 -10.14 13.99
N THR A 70 20.23 -9.44 14.25
CA THR A 70 20.39 -8.00 13.99
C THR A 70 21.40 -7.81 12.87
N ILE A 71 21.02 -7.07 11.84
CA ILE A 71 21.81 -6.81 10.64
C ILE A 71 21.92 -5.29 10.50
N ALA A 72 23.09 -4.73 10.81
CA ALA A 72 23.28 -3.28 10.90
C ALA A 72 24.20 -2.74 9.80
N THR A 73 23.79 -1.62 9.21
CA THR A 73 24.60 -0.71 8.40
C THR A 73 24.70 0.65 9.12
N SER A 74 25.24 1.67 8.45
CA SER A 74 25.34 3.03 9.01
C SER A 74 23.98 3.71 9.23
N THR A 75 23.00 3.46 8.35
CA THR A 75 21.70 4.15 8.36
C THR A 75 20.50 3.21 8.49
N LEU A 76 20.71 1.89 8.46
CA LEU A 76 19.66 0.89 8.51
C LEU A 76 20.03 -0.23 9.49
N THR A 77 19.09 -0.66 10.31
CA THR A 77 19.19 -1.89 11.11
C THR A 77 17.98 -2.77 10.84
N GLN A 78 18.22 -3.93 10.25
CA GLN A 78 17.24 -4.95 9.96
C GLN A 78 17.22 -5.98 11.09
N TYR A 79 16.03 -6.40 11.50
CA TYR A 79 15.82 -7.44 12.51
C TYR A 79 15.03 -8.60 11.92
N TYR A 80 15.50 -9.82 12.15
CA TYR A 80 14.71 -11.04 11.99
C TYR A 80 14.53 -11.68 13.35
N VAL A 81 13.30 -12.07 13.70
CA VAL A 81 12.98 -12.73 14.95
C VAL A 81 12.23 -14.02 14.64
N ALA A 82 12.83 -15.15 15.02
CA ALA A 82 12.16 -16.45 15.02
C ALA A 82 11.59 -16.74 16.41
N VAL A 83 10.38 -17.29 16.44
CA VAL A 83 9.68 -17.71 17.67
C VAL A 83 9.59 -19.23 17.67
N SER A 84 10.03 -19.86 18.77
CA SER A 84 9.98 -21.32 18.92
C SER A 84 8.58 -21.86 18.63
N GLY A 85 8.50 -22.91 17.82
CA GLY A 85 7.25 -23.56 17.41
C GLY A 85 6.46 -22.86 16.31
N GLN A 86 6.94 -21.73 15.76
CA GLN A 86 6.24 -21.00 14.70
C GLN A 86 6.99 -21.07 13.36
N SER A 87 6.25 -21.31 12.28
CA SER A 87 6.78 -21.26 10.91
C SER A 87 6.69 -19.84 10.35
N ALA A 88 7.34 -18.90 11.03
CA ALA A 88 7.30 -17.49 10.68
C ALA A 88 8.63 -16.80 11.00
N ILE A 89 8.93 -15.77 10.22
CA ILE A 89 9.98 -14.79 10.54
C ILE A 89 9.27 -13.48 10.79
N TYR A 90 9.40 -12.95 12.01
CA TYR A 90 8.95 -11.61 12.32
C TYR A 90 10.08 -10.63 12.04
N ILE A 91 9.71 -9.46 11.53
CA ILE A 91 10.64 -8.56 10.87
C ILE A 91 10.38 -7.14 11.36
N GLY A 92 11.47 -6.41 11.58
CA GLY A 92 11.45 -4.98 11.84
C GLY A 92 12.62 -4.30 11.14
N THR A 93 12.42 -3.09 10.63
CA THR A 93 13.45 -2.35 9.90
C THR A 93 13.55 -0.96 10.50
N TYR A 94 14.69 -0.63 11.12
CA TYR A 94 14.94 0.71 11.66
C TYR A 94 15.82 1.51 10.71
N THR A 95 15.41 2.73 10.35
CA THR A 95 16.23 3.64 9.53
C THR A 95 16.45 4.98 10.21
N THR A 96 17.61 5.60 9.95
CA THR A 96 17.92 7.00 10.29
C THR A 96 18.00 7.89 9.05
N ALA A 97 18.04 7.29 7.86
CA ALA A 97 17.95 7.96 6.57
C ALA A 97 17.29 7.02 5.55
N GLU A 98 16.66 7.59 4.53
CA GLU A 98 16.15 6.83 3.39
C GLU A 98 17.30 6.16 2.63
N PRO A 99 17.18 4.90 2.18
CA PRO A 99 18.11 4.31 1.22
C PRO A 99 18.32 5.19 -0.02
N SER A 100 19.55 5.20 -0.56
CA SER A 100 19.92 6.07 -1.70
C SER A 100 19.10 5.82 -2.98
N VAL A 101 18.47 4.65 -3.10
CA VAL A 101 17.57 4.30 -4.21
C VAL A 101 16.22 5.05 -4.14
N GLY A 102 15.90 5.68 -3.01
CA GLY A 102 14.64 6.44 -2.82
C GLY A 102 13.41 5.56 -2.60
N GLU A 103 13.61 4.32 -2.14
CA GLU A 103 12.57 3.41 -1.71
C GLU A 103 13.10 2.44 -0.64
N LEU A 104 12.20 2.00 0.25
CA LEU A 104 12.47 0.98 1.25
C LEU A 104 11.51 -0.19 1.08
N ARG A 105 12.06 -1.37 0.79
CA ARG A 105 11.27 -2.61 0.63
C ARG A 105 11.99 -3.81 1.24
N PHE A 106 11.21 -4.75 1.72
CA PHE A 106 11.64 -6.13 1.89
C PHE A 106 11.15 -6.96 0.70
N ILE A 107 12.01 -7.80 0.15
CA ILE A 107 11.67 -8.69 -0.96
C ILE A 107 12.09 -10.12 -0.61
N ALA A 108 11.09 -11.00 -0.52
CA ALA A 108 11.28 -12.44 -0.51
C ALA A 108 11.36 -12.95 -1.95
N ARG A 109 12.49 -13.54 -2.30
CA ARG A 109 12.76 -14.11 -3.63
C ARG A 109 12.61 -15.61 -3.55
N LEU A 110 11.45 -16.12 -3.95
CA LEU A 110 11.06 -17.51 -3.75
C LEU A 110 11.20 -18.31 -5.05
N ALA A 111 11.50 -19.60 -4.92
CA ALA A 111 11.57 -20.52 -6.03
C ALA A 111 10.20 -20.66 -6.71
N LYS A 112 10.08 -20.13 -7.94
CA LYS A 112 8.81 -20.08 -8.69
C LYS A 112 8.18 -21.46 -8.90
N SER A 113 9.00 -22.51 -9.04
CA SER A 113 8.53 -23.89 -9.19
C SER A 113 7.88 -24.47 -7.93
N LYS A 114 8.11 -23.88 -6.75
CA LYS A 114 7.56 -24.33 -5.46
C LYS A 114 6.33 -23.54 -5.04
N VAL A 115 6.28 -22.26 -5.38
CA VAL A 115 5.14 -21.37 -5.13
C VAL A 115 4.71 -20.67 -6.43
N PRO A 116 4.16 -21.42 -7.41
CA PRO A 116 3.83 -20.86 -8.72
C PRO A 116 2.64 -19.89 -8.70
N ASN A 117 1.79 -19.97 -7.67
CA ASN A 117 0.52 -19.28 -7.62
C ASN A 117 0.67 -17.93 -6.88
N GLY A 118 1.05 -16.89 -7.60
CA GLY A 118 1.04 -15.51 -7.14
C GLY A 118 -0.21 -14.73 -7.56
N ILE A 119 -0.12 -13.40 -7.52
CA ILE A 119 -1.22 -12.53 -7.96
C ILE A 119 -1.24 -12.51 -9.49
N PRO A 120 -2.32 -12.98 -10.16
CA PRO A 120 -2.30 -13.21 -11.61
C PRO A 120 -1.98 -11.98 -12.45
N GLN A 121 -2.41 -10.79 -12.01
CA GLN A 121 -2.18 -9.53 -12.72
C GLN A 121 -0.71 -9.06 -12.66
N ALA A 122 0.08 -9.65 -11.75
CA ALA A 122 1.50 -9.38 -11.58
C ALA A 122 2.42 -10.49 -12.13
N GLU A 123 1.84 -11.47 -12.85
CA GLU A 123 2.59 -12.49 -13.57
C GLU A 123 3.09 -11.93 -14.91
N ILE A 124 4.40 -11.72 -15.01
CA ILE A 124 5.08 -11.10 -16.16
C ILE A 124 6.01 -12.08 -16.90
N ASN A 125 6.13 -13.33 -16.46
CA ASN A 125 7.06 -14.29 -17.06
C ASN A 125 6.74 -14.50 -18.55
N GLY A 126 7.76 -14.44 -19.41
CA GLY A 126 7.61 -14.50 -20.87
C GLY A 126 6.96 -13.27 -21.50
N GLY A 127 6.73 -12.20 -20.73
CA GLY A 127 6.13 -10.96 -21.22
C GLY A 127 7.10 -10.05 -21.96
N THR A 128 6.56 -9.23 -22.86
CA THR A 128 7.32 -8.15 -23.53
C THR A 128 6.97 -6.82 -22.87
N ALA A 129 7.97 -6.01 -22.51
CA ALA A 129 7.73 -4.70 -21.93
C ALA A 129 6.96 -3.77 -22.90
N ILE A 130 5.96 -3.07 -22.39
CA ILE A 130 5.14 -2.10 -23.16
C ILE A 130 5.18 -0.68 -22.57
N GLU A 131 5.64 -0.53 -21.34
CA GLU A 131 5.91 0.78 -20.73
C GLU A 131 7.06 0.65 -19.71
N GLY A 132 8.17 1.35 -19.97
CA GLY A 132 9.38 1.24 -19.17
C GLY A 132 9.86 -0.22 -19.08
N SER A 133 10.12 -0.68 -17.85
CA SER A 133 10.51 -2.05 -17.54
C SER A 133 9.63 -2.65 -16.42
N ASP A 134 8.42 -2.13 -16.24
CA ASP A 134 7.51 -2.54 -15.17
C ASP A 134 6.06 -2.81 -15.63
N VAL A 135 5.73 -2.57 -16.90
CA VAL A 135 4.46 -3.01 -17.50
C VAL A 135 4.76 -3.86 -18.73
N TYR A 136 4.12 -5.02 -18.80
CA TYR A 136 4.38 -6.06 -19.78
C TYR A 136 3.09 -6.50 -20.48
N ASN A 137 3.20 -6.98 -21.72
CA ASN A 137 2.18 -7.78 -22.38
C ASN A 137 2.57 -9.26 -22.27
N VAL A 138 1.67 -10.07 -21.72
CA VAL A 138 1.78 -11.52 -21.62
C VAL A 138 0.55 -12.13 -22.29
N ASN A 139 0.74 -12.80 -23.42
CA ASN A 139 -0.33 -13.48 -24.17
C ASN A 139 -1.57 -12.59 -24.43
N GLY A 140 -1.33 -11.33 -24.85
CA GLY A 140 -2.39 -10.38 -25.17
C GLY A 140 -3.02 -9.67 -23.97
N GLN A 141 -2.55 -9.94 -22.74
CA GLN A 141 -2.99 -9.27 -21.53
C GLN A 141 -1.86 -8.43 -20.93
N THR A 142 -2.19 -7.23 -20.49
CA THR A 142 -1.24 -6.37 -19.79
C THR A 142 -1.08 -6.80 -18.34
N ARG A 143 0.16 -6.75 -17.84
CA ARG A 143 0.60 -7.26 -16.54
C ARG A 143 1.62 -6.33 -15.93
N SER A 144 1.63 -6.23 -14.61
CA SER A 144 2.59 -5.41 -13.89
C SER A 144 2.60 -5.81 -12.42
N LYS A 145 3.79 -5.78 -11.81
CA LYS A 145 3.92 -5.86 -10.35
C LYS A 145 3.03 -4.84 -9.63
N PHE A 146 2.77 -3.67 -10.22
CA PHE A 146 1.88 -2.66 -9.64
C PHE A 146 0.42 -3.11 -9.55
N TYR A 147 -0.02 -4.06 -10.38
CA TYR A 147 -1.40 -4.57 -10.34
C TYR A 147 -1.63 -5.56 -9.19
N SER A 148 -0.57 -5.92 -8.45
CA SER A 148 -0.67 -6.65 -7.18
C SER A 148 -1.09 -5.77 -6.00
N SER A 149 -0.96 -4.45 -6.16
CA SER A 149 -1.14 -3.49 -5.07
C SER A 149 -2.56 -3.47 -4.52
N VAL A 150 -2.66 -3.14 -3.23
CA VAL A 150 -3.90 -2.95 -2.46
C VAL A 150 -3.72 -1.71 -1.58
N PRO A 151 -4.76 -0.90 -1.31
CA PRO A 151 -4.66 0.20 -0.36
C PRO A 151 -4.19 -0.28 1.02
N PHE A 152 -3.25 0.42 1.65
CA PHE A 152 -2.62 0.04 2.93
C PHE A 152 -3.62 -0.13 4.08
N ILE A 153 -4.76 0.55 4.05
CA ILE A 153 -5.85 0.33 4.99
C ILE A 153 -6.42 -1.09 4.93
N ASN A 154 -6.42 -1.70 3.74
CA ASN A 154 -6.94 -3.04 3.45
C ASN A 154 -5.84 -4.11 3.34
N ASP A 155 -4.61 -3.71 3.06
CA ASP A 155 -3.49 -4.61 2.84
C ASP A 155 -2.92 -5.14 4.15
N LYS A 156 -3.47 -6.23 4.67
CA LYS A 156 -3.02 -6.85 5.94
C LYS A 156 -2.31 -8.17 5.74
N VAL A 157 -2.70 -8.91 4.71
CA VAL A 157 -2.12 -10.20 4.35
C VAL A 157 -2.13 -10.32 2.84
N HIS A 158 -0.98 -10.63 2.26
CA HIS A 158 -0.87 -11.02 0.85
C HIS A 158 0.24 -12.07 0.71
N GLY A 159 0.12 -12.94 -0.29
CA GLY A 159 1.01 -14.09 -0.37
C GLY A 159 0.97 -14.83 -1.69
N VAL A 160 1.74 -15.90 -1.72
CA VAL A 160 1.91 -16.82 -2.84
C VAL A 160 1.74 -18.25 -2.34
N THR A 161 1.24 -19.14 -3.19
CA THR A 161 0.94 -20.52 -2.81
C THR A 161 1.52 -21.54 -3.78
N GLY A 162 1.59 -22.78 -3.31
CA GLY A 162 1.98 -23.96 -4.07
C GLY A 162 1.31 -25.21 -3.51
N SER A 163 1.82 -26.38 -3.88
CA SER A 163 1.28 -27.66 -3.39
C SER A 163 1.55 -27.83 -1.89
N GLY A 164 0.52 -27.70 -1.06
CA GLY A 164 0.61 -27.89 0.39
C GLY A 164 1.37 -26.79 1.14
N VAL A 165 1.48 -25.60 0.55
CA VAL A 165 2.22 -24.47 1.13
C VAL A 165 1.63 -23.12 0.73
N GLY A 166 1.63 -22.19 1.67
CA GLY A 166 1.40 -20.78 1.41
C GLY A 166 2.41 -19.91 2.17
N ILE A 167 2.95 -18.89 1.51
CA ILE A 167 3.94 -17.96 2.05
C ILE A 167 3.35 -16.55 1.96
N TYR A 168 3.21 -15.89 3.11
CA TYR A 168 2.45 -14.64 3.24
C TYR A 168 3.26 -13.57 3.94
N MET A 169 3.21 -12.34 3.44
CA MET A 169 3.51 -11.16 4.25
C MET A 169 2.28 -10.82 5.07
N VAL A 170 2.50 -10.52 6.35
CA VAL A 170 1.47 -10.10 7.29
C VAL A 170 1.91 -8.79 7.92
N MET A 171 1.05 -7.77 7.81
CA MET A 171 1.28 -6.43 8.35
C MET A 171 0.28 -6.18 9.49
N PRO A 172 0.54 -6.75 10.69
CA PRO A 172 -0.39 -6.67 11.81
C PRO A 172 -0.42 -5.26 12.41
N GLY A 173 -1.57 -4.88 12.97
CA GLY A 173 -1.73 -3.65 13.76
C GLY A 173 -1.17 -2.40 13.07
N ASN A 174 -0.12 -1.85 13.66
CA ASN A 174 0.48 -0.56 13.26
C ASN A 174 1.70 -0.70 12.34
N ALA A 175 1.83 -1.81 11.60
CA ALA A 175 2.98 -2.05 10.71
C ALA A 175 3.29 -0.88 9.74
N TYR A 176 2.24 -0.19 9.26
CA TYR A 176 2.36 0.95 8.33
C TYR A 176 2.61 2.31 9.01
N GLU A 177 2.87 2.36 10.32
CA GLU A 177 2.94 3.63 11.04
C GLU A 177 4.07 4.54 10.57
N THR A 178 5.16 3.96 10.06
CA THR A 178 6.31 4.71 9.53
C THR A 178 6.33 4.75 8.00
N SER A 179 5.36 4.09 7.34
CA SER A 179 5.15 4.26 5.90
C SER A 179 4.72 5.69 5.55
N GLY A 180 4.73 6.02 4.26
CA GLY A 180 4.20 7.28 3.71
C GLY A 180 2.87 7.11 2.98
N GLY A 181 2.20 8.22 2.67
CA GLY A 181 1.08 8.28 1.73
C GLY A 181 -0.33 8.08 2.31
N GLY A 182 -0.44 7.75 3.60
CA GLY A 182 -1.72 7.61 4.28
C GLY A 182 -2.48 6.30 3.96
N PRO A 183 -3.75 6.19 4.38
CA PRO A 183 -4.50 4.93 4.36
C PRO A 183 -4.79 4.38 2.96
N PHE A 184 -4.86 5.25 1.96
CA PHE A 184 -5.25 4.90 0.58
C PHE A 184 -4.06 4.72 -0.35
N PHE A 185 -2.84 4.95 0.15
CA PHE A 185 -1.63 4.61 -0.59
C PHE A 185 -1.57 3.10 -0.83
N ARG A 186 -0.95 2.71 -1.93
CA ARG A 186 -0.86 1.31 -2.39
C ARG A 186 0.48 1.10 -3.06
N ASP A 187 1.04 -0.08 -2.92
CA ASP A 187 2.34 -0.40 -3.50
C ASP A 187 2.44 -1.88 -3.88
N ILE A 188 3.57 -2.26 -4.48
CA ILE A 188 3.82 -3.59 -5.01
C ILE A 188 3.83 -4.62 -3.88
N ASN A 189 3.04 -5.68 -4.05
CA ASN A 189 2.96 -6.82 -3.13
C ASN A 189 3.56 -8.10 -3.74
N ASN A 190 3.52 -8.25 -5.06
CA ASN A 190 3.94 -9.47 -5.74
C ASN A 190 4.47 -9.20 -7.15
N GLN A 191 5.40 -10.05 -7.62
CA GLN A 191 5.74 -10.18 -9.03
C GLN A 191 6.06 -11.65 -9.35
N GLY A 192 5.40 -12.21 -10.36
CA GLY A 192 5.74 -13.50 -10.93
C GLY A 192 6.65 -13.32 -12.15
N SER A 193 7.81 -13.96 -12.13
CA SER A 193 8.77 -14.01 -13.25
C SER A 193 9.44 -15.39 -13.26
N ALA A 194 10.72 -15.48 -13.62
CA ALA A 194 11.53 -16.67 -13.30
C ALA A 194 11.60 -16.94 -11.78
N GLN A 195 11.48 -15.89 -10.97
CA GLN A 195 11.32 -15.96 -9.51
C GLN A 195 9.86 -15.68 -9.13
N GLN A 196 9.44 -16.17 -7.96
CA GLN A 196 8.23 -15.68 -7.31
C GLN A 196 8.62 -14.66 -6.23
N GLU A 197 8.44 -13.38 -6.55
CA GLU A 197 8.81 -12.29 -5.65
C GLU A 197 7.61 -11.86 -4.81
N LEU A 198 7.80 -11.76 -3.50
CA LEU A 198 6.80 -11.33 -2.52
C LEU A 198 7.39 -10.15 -1.73
N TYR A 199 6.63 -9.07 -1.58
CA TYR A 199 7.16 -7.79 -1.15
C TYR A 199 6.44 -7.26 0.09
N TRP A 200 7.15 -6.49 0.90
CA TRP A 200 6.49 -5.38 1.60
C TRP A 200 7.26 -4.09 1.28
N TYR A 201 6.59 -3.19 0.57
CA TYR A 201 7.09 -1.84 0.32
C TYR A 201 6.73 -0.95 1.52
N MET A 202 7.74 -0.66 2.34
CA MET A 202 7.62 0.21 3.50
C MET A 202 7.37 1.66 3.09
N ASN A 203 8.06 2.11 2.03
CA ASN A 203 7.80 3.36 1.33
C ASN A 203 8.32 3.26 -0.12
N SER A 204 7.90 4.20 -0.97
CA SER A 204 8.45 4.35 -2.32
C SER A 204 8.09 5.72 -2.92
N GLY A 205 8.74 6.07 -4.03
CA GLY A 205 8.34 7.19 -4.88
C GLY A 205 7.05 6.96 -5.70
N HIS A 206 6.35 5.83 -5.53
CA HIS A 206 5.21 5.46 -6.38
C HIS A 206 3.95 6.25 -6.03
N MET A 207 3.71 7.38 -6.69
CA MET A 207 2.56 8.26 -6.42
C MET A 207 2.50 8.77 -4.97
N ILE A 208 3.66 8.93 -4.35
CA ILE A 208 3.75 9.44 -2.98
C ILE A 208 3.50 10.95 -2.95
N THR A 209 2.73 11.41 -1.96
CA THR A 209 2.41 12.82 -1.74
C THR A 209 2.91 13.34 -0.39
N GLU A 210 3.67 12.52 0.33
CA GLU A 210 4.25 12.83 1.63
C GLU A 210 5.76 12.60 1.61
N SER A 211 6.48 13.35 2.44
CA SER A 211 7.88 13.06 2.73
C SER A 211 8.01 11.71 3.43
N PHE A 212 9.10 10.99 3.16
CA PHE A 212 9.39 9.75 3.85
C PHE A 212 9.68 9.99 5.34
N ARG A 213 9.25 9.03 6.16
CA ARG A 213 9.53 9.00 7.59
C ARG A 213 10.72 8.08 7.83
N THR A 214 11.49 8.37 8.86
CA THR A 214 12.54 7.48 9.39
C THR A 214 12.11 6.94 10.74
N GLY A 215 12.73 5.85 11.18
CA GLY A 215 12.40 5.18 12.43
C GLY A 215 12.16 3.70 12.21
N PHE A 216 11.34 3.09 13.07
CA PHE A 216 11.06 1.66 13.02
C PHE A 216 9.84 1.36 12.16
N PHE A 217 10.04 0.66 11.04
CA PHE A 217 9.01 0.09 10.19
C PHE A 217 8.65 -1.33 10.66
N GLY A 218 7.35 -1.63 10.71
CA GLY A 218 6.81 -2.88 11.21
C GLY A 218 6.29 -2.78 12.65
N PRO A 219 6.17 -3.89 13.39
CA PRO A 219 6.57 -5.24 12.97
C PRO A 219 5.71 -5.76 11.81
N TYR A 220 6.31 -6.59 10.96
CA TYR A 220 5.65 -7.37 9.91
C TYR A 220 6.18 -8.79 9.98
N ALA A 221 5.56 -9.75 9.30
CA ALA A 221 6.03 -11.13 9.31
C ALA A 221 5.93 -11.77 7.93
N MET A 222 6.88 -12.66 7.64
CA MET A 222 6.74 -13.65 6.57
C MET A 222 6.36 -14.99 7.19
N VAL A 223 5.17 -15.50 6.86
CA VAL A 223 4.57 -16.68 7.49
C VAL A 223 4.43 -17.80 6.47
N PHE A 224 4.89 -19.00 6.85
CA PHE A 224 4.68 -20.25 6.12
C PHE A 224 3.50 -21.01 6.72
N THR A 225 2.62 -21.50 5.85
CA THR A 225 1.40 -22.24 6.19
C THR A 225 1.29 -23.48 5.30
N SER A 226 0.35 -24.37 5.59
CA SER A 226 0.01 -25.52 4.72
C SER A 226 -0.79 -25.16 3.47
N GLY A 227 -1.07 -23.87 3.22
CA GLY A 227 -1.72 -23.40 2.00
C GLY A 227 -2.60 -22.17 2.17
N SER A 228 -3.38 -22.10 3.25
CA SER A 228 -4.32 -20.98 3.49
C SER A 228 -3.64 -19.78 4.14
N ALA A 229 -4.14 -18.58 3.86
CA ALA A 229 -3.65 -17.36 4.48
C ALA A 229 -3.77 -17.41 6.01
N PRO A 230 -2.75 -16.95 6.77
CA PRO A 230 -2.84 -16.84 8.21
C PRO A 230 -3.77 -15.68 8.62
N SER A 231 -4.05 -15.58 9.92
CA SER A 231 -4.71 -14.41 10.50
C SER A 231 -3.91 -13.13 10.24
N SER A 232 -4.62 -12.02 9.96
CA SER A 232 -4.03 -10.68 9.90
C SER A 232 -3.59 -10.14 11.25
N SER A 233 -4.02 -10.76 12.35
CA SER A 233 -3.81 -10.32 13.73
C SER A 233 -2.77 -11.20 14.42
N LEU A 234 -1.52 -11.14 13.96
CA LEU A 234 -0.41 -11.82 14.63
C LEU A 234 -0.03 -11.08 15.91
N ASP A 235 0.26 -11.84 16.97
CA ASP A 235 0.85 -11.26 18.18
C ASP A 235 2.30 -10.87 17.90
N THR A 236 2.60 -9.59 18.02
CA THR A 236 3.96 -9.04 17.92
C THR A 236 4.37 -8.32 19.21
N SER A 237 3.64 -8.50 20.31
CA SER A 237 3.87 -7.82 21.60
C SER A 237 5.23 -8.15 22.20
N PHE A 238 5.76 -9.34 21.93
CA PHE A 238 7.08 -9.80 22.36
C PHE A 238 8.22 -8.93 21.83
N PHE A 239 8.03 -8.14 20.76
CA PHE A 239 9.05 -7.17 20.31
C PHE A 239 9.47 -6.19 21.41
N SER A 240 8.58 -5.95 22.40
CA SER A 240 8.85 -5.05 23.53
C SER A 240 9.98 -5.51 24.45
N SER A 241 10.28 -6.81 24.50
CA SER A 241 11.33 -7.36 25.37
C SER A 241 12.67 -7.58 24.66
N LEU A 242 12.74 -7.33 23.34
CA LEU A 242 13.91 -7.64 22.53
C LEU A 242 14.94 -6.50 22.43
N GLY A 243 14.60 -5.30 22.91
CA GLY A 243 15.49 -4.13 22.88
C GLY A 243 15.79 -3.60 21.48
N LEU A 244 14.82 -3.70 20.55
CA LEU A 244 14.99 -3.28 19.16
C LEU A 244 14.99 -1.75 19.03
N LYS A 245 15.97 -1.20 18.31
CA LYS A 245 16.09 0.26 18.13
C LYS A 245 14.83 0.86 17.52
N GLY A 246 14.32 1.93 18.12
CA GLY A 246 13.16 2.68 17.63
C GLY A 246 11.80 1.99 17.79
N TYR A 247 11.75 0.74 18.27
CA TYR A 247 10.49 0.08 18.57
C TYR A 247 9.83 0.71 19.80
N VAL A 248 8.55 1.08 19.67
CA VAL A 248 7.74 1.61 20.77
C VAL A 248 6.72 0.55 21.17
N ALA A 249 6.78 0.08 22.42
CA ALA A 249 5.86 -0.92 22.96
C ALA A 249 4.45 -0.34 23.20
N ALA A 250 3.46 -1.20 23.44
CA ALA A 250 2.08 -0.81 23.72
C ALA A 250 1.95 0.17 24.91
N SER A 251 2.74 -0.01 25.98
CA SER A 251 2.77 0.88 27.14
C SER A 251 3.24 2.30 26.80
N GLY A 252 4.04 2.46 25.75
CA GLY A 252 4.52 3.75 25.26
C GLY A 252 3.57 4.45 24.30
N ARG A 253 2.34 3.95 24.11
CA ARG A 253 1.38 4.42 23.09
C ARG A 253 0.07 4.84 23.72
N GLY A 254 -0.66 5.70 23.02
CA GLY A 254 -1.99 6.16 23.41
C GLY A 254 -3.07 5.72 22.41
N THR A 255 -4.27 6.24 22.63
CA THR A 255 -5.45 6.03 21.77
C THR A 255 -6.09 7.37 21.43
N VAL A 256 -6.65 7.49 20.25
CA VAL A 256 -7.55 8.59 19.85
C VAL A 256 -8.94 8.02 19.64
N LYS A 257 -9.96 8.63 20.24
CA LYS A 257 -11.37 8.28 20.00
C LYS A 257 -12.21 9.52 19.79
N GLY A 258 -13.37 9.36 19.18
CA GLY A 258 -14.38 10.40 19.20
C GLY A 258 -15.47 10.16 18.19
N THR A 259 -16.16 11.24 17.83
CA THR A 259 -17.35 11.19 16.98
C THR A 259 -17.19 12.01 15.71
N ILE A 260 -17.90 11.59 14.67
CA ILE A 260 -17.97 12.23 13.37
C ILE A 260 -19.38 12.76 13.09
N SER A 261 -19.48 13.87 12.36
CA SER A 261 -20.75 14.47 11.97
C SER A 261 -20.68 15.13 10.58
N GLY A 262 -21.82 15.37 9.95
CA GLY A 262 -21.92 16.12 8.69
C GLY A 262 -21.46 15.39 7.43
N VAL A 263 -21.02 14.14 7.53
CA VAL A 263 -20.69 13.31 6.36
C VAL A 263 -21.97 12.66 5.84
N ALA A 264 -22.19 12.72 4.52
CA ALA A 264 -23.33 12.04 3.89
C ALA A 264 -23.30 10.52 4.19
N SER A 265 -24.49 9.92 4.35
CA SER A 265 -24.63 8.48 4.53
C SER A 265 -24.26 7.69 3.27
N GLY A 266 -24.01 6.38 3.42
CA GLY A 266 -23.70 5.49 2.29
C GLY A 266 -22.23 5.43 1.88
N PHE A 267 -21.34 6.10 2.62
CA PHE A 267 -19.89 6.06 2.39
C PHE A 267 -19.16 5.41 3.57
N THR A 268 -18.09 4.68 3.28
CA THR A 268 -17.07 4.35 4.29
C THR A 268 -16.42 5.64 4.75
N ILE A 269 -16.31 5.82 6.08
CA ILE A 269 -15.72 7.01 6.67
C ILE A 269 -14.43 6.61 7.38
N VAL A 270 -13.33 7.25 7.00
CA VAL A 270 -12.00 6.97 7.54
C VAL A 270 -11.48 8.22 8.23
N VAL A 271 -10.88 8.06 9.40
CA VAL A 271 -10.11 9.10 10.06
C VAL A 271 -8.63 8.72 9.95
N GLY A 272 -7.83 9.56 9.31
CA GLY A 272 -6.37 9.44 9.27
C GLY A 272 -5.72 10.37 10.28
N LEU A 273 -4.61 9.94 10.89
CA LEU A 273 -3.73 10.77 11.70
C LEU A 273 -2.35 10.80 11.06
N LYS A 274 -1.70 11.96 10.99
CA LYS A 274 -0.31 12.04 10.56
C LYS A 274 0.48 13.16 11.22
N ASN A 275 1.77 12.93 11.36
CA ASN A 275 2.80 13.95 11.55
C ASN A 275 4.08 13.50 10.80
N SER A 276 5.20 14.18 11.05
CA SER A 276 6.49 13.84 10.45
C SER A 276 7.08 12.52 10.92
N ALA A 277 6.61 11.95 12.03
CA ALA A 277 7.16 10.73 12.63
C ALA A 277 6.30 9.49 12.37
N ALA A 278 4.98 9.63 12.27
CA ALA A 278 4.08 8.51 12.06
C ALA A 278 2.75 8.87 11.37
N GLN A 279 2.08 7.84 10.83
CA GLN A 279 0.72 7.85 10.31
C GLN A 279 -0.13 6.74 10.92
N TYR A 280 -1.44 6.97 11.07
CA TYR A 280 -2.40 5.98 11.57
C TYR A 280 -3.76 6.20 10.90
N TRP A 281 -4.66 5.24 11.02
CA TRP A 281 -6.04 5.41 10.56
C TRP A 281 -7.00 4.52 11.33
N GLY A 282 -8.28 4.89 11.29
CA GLY A 282 -9.40 4.09 11.77
C GLY A 282 -10.62 4.29 10.89
N THR A 283 -11.45 3.26 10.77
CA THR A 283 -12.75 3.35 10.09
C THR A 283 -13.82 3.65 11.14
N ALA A 284 -14.71 4.60 10.86
CA ALA A 284 -15.82 4.89 11.75
C ALA A 284 -16.87 3.77 11.71
N SER A 285 -17.44 3.46 12.88
CA SER A 285 -18.60 2.61 13.04
C SER A 285 -19.78 3.48 13.49
N GLY A 286 -20.78 3.63 12.62
CA GLY A 286 -21.81 4.66 12.80
C GLY A 286 -21.18 6.05 12.83
N THR A 287 -21.32 6.75 13.95
CA THR A 287 -20.72 8.07 14.18
C THR A 287 -19.45 8.03 15.04
N SER A 288 -18.99 6.87 15.49
CA SER A 288 -17.86 6.76 16.41
C SER A 288 -16.63 6.17 15.73
N TYR A 289 -15.43 6.57 16.16
CA TYR A 289 -14.18 5.96 15.70
C TYR A 289 -13.16 5.83 16.84
N THR A 290 -12.24 4.88 16.68
CA THR A 290 -11.11 4.65 17.59
C THR A 290 -9.86 4.31 16.78
N ILE A 291 -8.74 4.91 17.15
CA ILE A 291 -7.40 4.64 16.61
C ILE A 291 -6.47 4.36 17.78
N SER A 292 -6.04 3.12 17.94
CA SER A 292 -5.23 2.67 19.07
C SER A 292 -3.76 2.50 18.70
N GLY A 293 -2.89 2.47 19.72
CA GLY A 293 -1.46 2.25 19.54
C GLY A 293 -0.73 3.43 18.91
N VAL A 294 -1.26 4.64 19.05
CA VAL A 294 -0.67 5.86 18.47
C VAL A 294 0.54 6.29 19.30
N LYS A 295 1.71 6.49 18.68
CA LYS A 295 2.90 7.06 19.35
C LYS A 295 2.57 8.45 19.92
N PRO A 296 3.11 8.84 21.09
CA PRO A 296 2.90 10.17 21.65
C PRO A 296 3.33 11.28 20.68
N GLY A 297 2.59 12.38 20.69
CA GLY A 297 2.85 13.53 19.81
C GLY A 297 1.57 14.21 19.35
N THR A 298 1.73 15.33 18.65
CA THR A 298 0.62 16.05 18.00
C THR A 298 0.48 15.57 16.55
N TYR A 299 -0.76 15.31 16.15
CA TYR A 299 -1.12 14.80 14.83
C TYR A 299 -2.14 15.73 14.17
N THR A 300 -1.94 15.97 12.87
CA THR A 300 -3.03 16.42 12.00
C THR A 300 -3.97 15.23 11.80
N ALA A 301 -5.25 15.46 12.03
CA ALA A 301 -6.30 14.49 11.77
C ALA A 301 -7.05 14.88 10.48
N THR A 302 -7.35 13.91 9.64
CA THR A 302 -8.12 14.11 8.41
C THR A 302 -9.34 13.19 8.42
N LEU A 303 -10.53 13.77 8.21
CA LEU A 303 -11.79 13.05 8.02
C LEU A 303 -12.02 12.83 6.52
N TYR A 304 -12.13 11.57 6.11
CA TYR A 304 -12.36 11.19 4.73
C TYR A 304 -13.76 10.62 4.53
N LYS A 305 -14.48 11.14 3.53
CA LYS A 305 -15.64 10.49 2.93
C LYS A 305 -15.12 9.61 1.79
N LYS A 306 -15.05 8.30 2.00
CA LYS A 306 -14.28 7.36 1.19
C LYS A 306 -12.81 7.83 1.09
N GLU A 307 -12.35 8.37 -0.03
CA GLU A 307 -11.00 8.91 -0.19
C GLU A 307 -10.95 10.45 -0.25
N LEU A 308 -12.11 11.13 -0.26
CA LEU A 308 -12.18 12.59 -0.28
C LEU A 308 -12.00 13.15 1.13
N GLU A 309 -11.00 14.01 1.31
CA GLU A 309 -10.89 14.83 2.52
C GLU A 309 -12.10 15.78 2.62
N VAL A 310 -12.84 15.66 3.71
CA VAL A 310 -14.02 16.46 4.01
C VAL A 310 -13.93 17.16 5.36
N GLY A 311 -12.83 17.04 6.09
CA GLY A 311 -12.64 17.71 7.36
C GLY A 311 -11.25 17.50 7.92
N THR A 312 -10.81 18.39 8.79
CA THR A 312 -9.48 18.33 9.41
C THR A 312 -9.56 18.74 10.88
N GLY A 313 -8.57 18.33 11.66
CA GLY A 313 -8.42 18.66 13.07
C GLY A 313 -7.00 18.42 13.56
N SER A 314 -6.79 18.61 14.86
CA SER A 314 -5.52 18.36 15.52
C SER A 314 -5.75 17.66 16.86
N VAL A 315 -4.89 16.70 17.21
CA VAL A 315 -4.96 15.98 18.47
C VAL A 315 -3.57 15.70 19.01
N THR A 316 -3.39 15.85 20.32
CA THR A 316 -2.17 15.46 21.03
C THR A 316 -2.41 14.15 21.77
N VAL A 317 -1.52 13.19 21.59
CA VAL A 317 -1.57 11.86 22.20
C VAL A 317 -0.45 11.72 23.23
N SER A 318 -0.78 11.16 24.39
CA SER A 318 0.15 10.78 25.44
C SER A 318 0.21 9.26 25.60
N ALA A 319 1.34 8.74 26.12
CA ALA A 319 1.50 7.32 26.41
C ALA A 319 0.50 6.88 27.50
N GLY A 320 -0.16 5.74 27.31
CA GLY A 320 -1.22 5.22 28.19
C GLY A 320 -2.53 6.04 28.18
N GLY A 321 -2.53 7.22 27.54
CA GLY A 321 -3.67 8.13 27.50
C GLY A 321 -4.66 7.81 26.39
N THR A 322 -5.89 8.29 26.57
CA THR A 322 -6.90 8.36 25.50
C THR A 322 -7.24 9.82 25.24
N ALA A 323 -6.93 10.29 24.04
CA ALA A 323 -7.32 11.61 23.57
C ALA A 323 -8.71 11.54 22.90
N THR A 324 -9.54 12.56 23.16
CA THR A 324 -10.83 12.71 22.49
C THR A 324 -10.71 13.73 21.36
N LEU A 325 -11.14 13.36 20.15
CA LEU A 325 -11.21 14.25 19.01
C LEU A 325 -12.54 14.04 18.29
N ASN A 326 -13.36 15.09 18.22
CA ASN A 326 -14.56 15.08 17.38
C ASN A 326 -14.26 15.79 16.07
N LEU A 327 -14.78 15.25 14.97
CA LEU A 327 -14.58 15.80 13.62
C LEU A 327 -15.94 16.06 12.96
N SER A 328 -15.98 17.07 12.11
CA SER A 328 -17.17 17.38 11.31
C SER A 328 -16.77 17.62 9.87
N SER A 329 -17.66 17.23 8.96
CA SER A 329 -17.50 17.55 7.54
C SER A 329 -17.66 19.06 7.32
N ASN A 330 -16.72 19.66 6.58
CA ASN A 330 -16.81 21.01 6.04
C ASN A 330 -17.21 21.01 4.55
N GLU A 331 -17.65 19.87 4.01
CA GLU A 331 -18.01 19.76 2.60
C GLU A 331 -19.17 20.71 2.27
N SER A 332 -18.92 21.63 1.34
CA SER A 332 -19.96 22.53 0.87
C SER A 332 -20.90 21.81 -0.10
N VAL A 333 -22.03 21.33 0.43
CA VAL A 333 -23.15 20.82 -0.36
C VAL A 333 -23.85 22.00 -1.03
N LYS A 334 -23.79 22.07 -2.36
CA LYS A 334 -24.46 23.10 -3.17
C LYS A 334 -25.57 22.46 -3.98
N SER A 335 -26.61 23.23 -4.30
CA SER A 335 -27.57 22.84 -5.34
C SER A 335 -26.83 22.66 -6.67
N VAL A 336 -27.06 21.53 -7.33
CA VAL A 336 -26.44 21.18 -8.60
C VAL A 336 -27.49 21.11 -9.71
N ILE A 337 -27.16 21.63 -10.88
CA ILE A 337 -27.97 21.42 -12.09
C ILE A 337 -27.86 19.96 -12.53
N TRP A 338 -26.62 19.46 -12.57
CA TRP A 338 -26.29 18.07 -12.83
C TRP A 338 -24.95 17.73 -12.18
N GLN A 339 -24.72 16.44 -11.99
CA GLN A 339 -23.47 15.87 -11.50
C GLN A 339 -23.16 14.59 -12.29
N ILE A 340 -21.90 14.39 -12.67
CA ILE A 340 -21.41 13.13 -13.22
C ILE A 340 -20.50 12.50 -12.17
N GLY A 341 -20.81 11.27 -11.77
CA GLY A 341 -20.11 10.58 -10.69
C GLY A 341 -20.48 11.11 -9.30
N VAL A 342 -19.66 10.76 -8.30
CA VAL A 342 -19.85 11.11 -6.88
C VAL A 342 -18.55 11.71 -6.34
N PRO A 343 -18.59 12.82 -5.57
CA PRO A 343 -17.38 13.38 -4.99
C PRO A 343 -16.95 12.56 -3.77
N ASP A 344 -16.27 11.45 -4.01
CA ASP A 344 -15.81 10.51 -3.00
C ASP A 344 -14.27 10.29 -3.04
N GLY A 345 -13.56 11.08 -3.85
CA GLY A 345 -12.11 11.03 -3.98
C GLY A 345 -11.62 9.90 -4.87
N THR A 346 -12.51 9.22 -5.60
CA THR A 346 -12.19 8.09 -6.46
C THR A 346 -12.79 8.25 -7.86
N PRO A 347 -12.27 7.52 -8.86
CA PRO A 347 -12.91 7.39 -10.17
C PRO A 347 -14.06 6.37 -10.18
N SER A 348 -14.54 5.90 -9.03
CA SER A 348 -15.53 4.80 -8.97
C SER A 348 -16.80 5.11 -9.77
N GLY A 349 -17.21 4.15 -10.60
CA GLY A 349 -18.42 4.26 -11.43
C GLY A 349 -18.20 4.93 -12.79
N PHE A 350 -17.02 5.50 -13.04
CA PHE A 350 -16.61 5.97 -14.36
C PHE A 350 -16.14 4.80 -15.24
N LEU A 351 -16.18 4.98 -16.57
CA LEU A 351 -15.67 4.01 -17.53
C LEU A 351 -14.22 3.60 -17.21
N ASN A 352 -13.96 2.29 -17.20
CA ASN A 352 -12.67 1.63 -16.93
C ASN A 352 -12.14 1.74 -15.48
N SER A 353 -12.87 2.42 -14.58
CA SER A 353 -12.45 2.56 -13.17
C SER A 353 -12.36 1.24 -12.42
N ASP A 354 -13.19 0.27 -12.78
CA ASP A 354 -13.23 -1.10 -12.25
C ASP A 354 -12.02 -1.96 -12.66
N LYS A 355 -11.29 -1.54 -13.70
CA LYS A 355 -10.20 -2.31 -14.32
C LYS A 355 -8.83 -1.73 -14.04
N ILE A 356 -8.72 -0.42 -13.82
CA ILE A 356 -7.45 0.29 -13.85
C ILE A 356 -6.42 -0.23 -12.84
N GLU A 357 -6.87 -0.64 -11.66
CA GLU A 357 -6.00 -1.22 -10.63
C GLU A 357 -5.35 -2.56 -11.05
N LYS A 358 -5.86 -3.20 -12.10
CA LYS A 358 -5.59 -4.59 -12.45
C LYS A 358 -5.10 -4.78 -13.89
N MET A 359 -5.11 -3.74 -14.71
CA MET A 359 -4.57 -3.77 -16.08
C MET A 359 -4.26 -2.37 -16.62
N HIS A 360 -3.39 -2.30 -17.62
CA HIS A 360 -2.94 -1.07 -18.26
C HIS A 360 -4.06 -0.42 -19.09
N PRO A 361 -4.10 0.93 -19.22
CA PRO A 361 -5.04 1.62 -20.11
C PRO A 361 -5.07 1.12 -21.57
N SER A 362 -3.98 0.53 -22.08
CA SER A 362 -3.90 -0.03 -23.43
C SER A 362 -4.40 -1.47 -23.54
N ASP A 363 -4.84 -2.09 -22.44
CA ASP A 363 -5.31 -3.47 -22.46
C ASP A 363 -6.58 -3.61 -23.33
N SER A 364 -6.65 -4.64 -24.17
CA SER A 364 -7.78 -4.88 -25.07
C SER A 364 -9.10 -5.12 -24.35
N ARG A 365 -9.06 -5.44 -23.04
CA ARG A 365 -10.22 -5.61 -22.18
C ARG A 365 -10.78 -4.29 -21.64
N MET A 366 -10.07 -3.17 -21.81
CA MET A 366 -10.60 -1.83 -21.51
C MET A 366 -11.73 -1.48 -22.47
N GLY A 367 -12.76 -0.80 -21.98
CA GLY A 367 -13.72 -0.13 -22.86
C GLY A 367 -13.04 1.02 -23.61
N SER A 368 -13.58 1.39 -24.78
CA SER A 368 -13.02 2.46 -25.61
C SER A 368 -12.94 3.78 -24.83
N TRP A 369 -11.73 4.32 -24.67
CA TRP A 369 -11.46 5.53 -23.88
C TRP A 369 -12.13 6.79 -24.42
N GLY A 370 -12.55 6.80 -25.68
CA GLY A 370 -13.16 7.92 -26.36
C GLY A 370 -12.39 8.37 -27.60
N PRO A 371 -12.60 9.62 -28.07
CA PRO A 371 -13.43 10.68 -27.48
C PRO A 371 -14.89 10.26 -27.22
N VAL A 372 -15.49 10.75 -26.12
CA VAL A 372 -16.89 10.44 -25.79
C VAL A 372 -17.76 11.70 -25.82
N THR A 373 -19.04 11.51 -26.17
CA THR A 373 -20.10 12.50 -25.95
C THR A 373 -21.02 12.00 -24.85
N TYR A 374 -21.00 12.66 -23.70
CA TYR A 374 -21.88 12.37 -22.56
C TYR A 374 -23.08 13.29 -22.59
N THR A 375 -24.29 12.75 -22.62
CA THR A 375 -25.53 13.53 -22.61
C THR A 375 -26.18 13.45 -21.23
N ILE A 376 -26.28 14.59 -20.53
CA ILE A 376 -26.94 14.69 -19.22
C ILE A 376 -28.41 14.23 -19.36
N GLY A 377 -28.83 13.32 -18.48
CA GLY A 377 -30.19 12.74 -18.48
C GLY A 377 -30.36 11.52 -19.39
N SER A 378 -29.32 11.11 -20.13
CA SER A 378 -29.38 9.91 -20.99
C SER A 378 -28.17 8.98 -20.82
N SER A 379 -26.95 9.53 -20.77
CA SER A 379 -25.73 8.75 -20.56
C SER A 379 -25.61 8.28 -19.11
N SER A 380 -25.14 7.04 -18.92
CA SER A 380 -24.74 6.50 -17.62
C SER A 380 -23.35 7.01 -17.22
N PRO A 381 -23.05 7.28 -15.93
CA PRO A 381 -21.70 7.62 -15.46
C PRO A 381 -20.61 6.65 -15.95
N SER A 382 -20.95 5.37 -16.12
CA SER A 382 -20.04 4.34 -16.64
C SER A 382 -19.65 4.50 -18.12
N SER A 383 -20.21 5.49 -18.81
CA SER A 383 -19.80 5.91 -20.16
C SER A 383 -18.87 7.13 -20.17
N PHE A 384 -18.66 7.78 -19.03
CA PHE A 384 -17.73 8.89 -18.90
C PHE A 384 -16.34 8.33 -18.51
N PRO A 385 -15.26 8.63 -19.26
CA PRO A 385 -13.92 8.09 -19.00
C PRO A 385 -13.38 8.51 -17.63
N MET A 386 -12.84 7.55 -16.88
CA MET A 386 -12.22 7.84 -15.58
C MET A 386 -11.00 8.77 -15.66
N ALA A 387 -10.38 8.87 -16.85
CA ALA A 387 -9.17 9.66 -17.09
C ALA A 387 -9.24 10.36 -18.44
N GLN A 388 -8.69 11.58 -18.50
CA GLN A 388 -8.49 12.34 -19.73
C GLN A 388 -7.01 12.34 -20.09
N PHE A 389 -6.68 11.84 -21.28
CA PHE A 389 -5.34 11.89 -21.83
C PHE A 389 -5.33 12.82 -23.03
N LYS A 390 -4.44 13.82 -23.03
CA LYS A 390 -4.33 14.86 -24.07
C LYS A 390 -4.31 14.29 -25.48
N SER A 391 -3.63 13.16 -25.67
CA SER A 391 -3.39 12.56 -27.00
C SER A 391 -4.09 11.21 -27.20
N VAL A 392 -5.10 10.87 -26.39
CA VAL A 392 -5.88 9.62 -26.57
C VAL A 392 -7.36 9.90 -26.74
N ASN A 393 -8.00 10.58 -25.78
CA ASN A 393 -9.45 10.74 -25.74
C ASN A 393 -9.91 12.20 -25.55
N SER A 394 -9.01 13.16 -25.82
CA SER A 394 -9.34 14.58 -25.78
C SER A 394 -9.94 15.05 -27.11
N PRO A 395 -11.03 15.84 -27.12
CA PRO A 395 -11.81 16.26 -25.95
C PRO A 395 -12.93 15.26 -25.59
N THR A 396 -13.31 15.22 -24.32
CA THR A 396 -14.62 14.69 -23.91
C THR A 396 -15.67 15.79 -23.98
N THR A 397 -16.79 15.52 -24.64
CA THR A 397 -17.89 16.47 -24.84
C THR A 397 -19.04 16.17 -23.88
N ILE A 398 -19.54 17.18 -23.17
CA ILE A 398 -20.75 17.08 -22.35
C ILE A 398 -21.87 17.88 -23.01
N ARG A 399 -23.00 17.24 -23.28
CA ARG A 399 -24.22 17.87 -23.80
C ARG A 399 -25.28 17.90 -22.71
N TRP A 400 -25.94 19.03 -22.53
CA TRP A 400 -27.11 19.15 -21.67
C TRP A 400 -28.06 20.21 -22.22
N THR A 401 -29.34 20.08 -21.88
CA THR A 401 -30.35 21.10 -22.15
C THR A 401 -30.56 21.91 -20.89
N ALA A 402 -30.36 23.23 -20.96
CA ALA A 402 -30.63 24.14 -19.84
C ALA A 402 -32.09 24.61 -19.89
N SER A 403 -32.77 24.63 -18.74
CA SER A 403 -34.03 25.37 -18.61
C SER A 403 -33.76 26.88 -18.56
N SER A 404 -34.80 27.70 -18.79
CA SER A 404 -34.70 29.16 -18.66
C SER A 404 -34.20 29.60 -17.27
N SER A 405 -34.63 28.92 -16.20
CA SER A 405 -34.16 29.16 -14.83
C SER A 405 -32.69 28.76 -14.59
N GLN A 406 -32.09 27.97 -15.48
CA GLN A 406 -30.70 27.56 -15.41
C GLN A 406 -29.75 28.51 -16.17
N ILE A 407 -30.29 29.51 -16.88
CA ILE A 407 -29.51 30.55 -17.56
C ILE A 407 -28.99 31.59 -16.54
N GLY A 408 -27.75 32.05 -16.75
CA GLY A 408 -27.07 33.04 -15.90
C GLY A 408 -25.69 32.57 -15.42
N ALA A 409 -25.11 33.26 -14.45
CA ALA A 409 -23.80 32.91 -13.90
C ALA A 409 -23.83 31.53 -13.23
N ARG A 410 -22.92 30.64 -13.62
CA ARG A 410 -22.82 29.27 -13.09
C ARG A 410 -21.36 28.89 -12.84
N THR A 411 -21.16 27.86 -12.04
CA THR A 411 -19.84 27.29 -11.75
C THR A 411 -19.79 25.85 -12.23
N LEU A 412 -18.86 25.53 -13.14
CA LEU A 412 -18.48 24.15 -13.40
C LEU A 412 -17.33 23.77 -12.48
N ARG A 413 -17.50 22.69 -11.71
CA ARG A 413 -16.45 22.14 -10.84
C ARG A 413 -16.00 20.78 -11.36
N ILE A 414 -14.73 20.68 -11.75
CA ILE A 414 -14.09 19.41 -12.12
C ILE A 414 -13.17 19.00 -10.98
N ARG A 415 -13.51 17.92 -10.29
CA ARG A 415 -12.68 17.32 -9.24
C ARG A 415 -11.83 16.21 -9.87
N THR A 416 -10.55 16.22 -9.59
CA THR A 416 -9.59 15.21 -10.08
C THR A 416 -8.94 14.53 -8.87
N THR A 417 -8.47 13.30 -9.05
CA THR A 417 -7.83 12.52 -7.97
C THR A 417 -6.30 12.51 -8.09
N SER A 418 -5.77 12.63 -9.31
CA SER A 418 -4.34 12.71 -9.61
C SER A 418 -4.11 13.41 -10.95
N SER A 419 -2.86 13.78 -11.22
CA SER A 419 -2.41 14.32 -12.50
C SER A 419 -1.09 13.69 -12.92
N PHE A 420 -0.79 13.75 -14.22
CA PHE A 420 0.50 13.34 -14.77
C PHE A 420 0.95 14.34 -15.83
N ALA A 421 2.25 14.63 -15.89
CA ALA A 421 2.87 15.55 -16.85
C ALA A 421 2.15 16.93 -16.96
N GLY A 422 1.71 17.48 -15.83
CA GLY A 422 1.03 18.77 -15.77
C GLY A 422 -0.36 18.79 -16.42
N GLY A 423 -1.01 17.64 -16.59
CA GLY A 423 -2.37 17.54 -17.08
C GLY A 423 -3.37 18.26 -16.17
N ARG A 424 -4.16 19.18 -16.74
CA ARG A 424 -5.25 19.91 -16.06
C ARG A 424 -6.34 20.29 -17.07
N PRO A 425 -7.61 20.38 -16.66
CA PRO A 425 -8.71 20.67 -17.58
C PRO A 425 -8.71 22.12 -18.05
N VAL A 426 -8.95 22.31 -19.34
CA VAL A 426 -9.42 23.58 -19.93
C VAL A 426 -10.77 23.26 -20.56
N ILE A 427 -11.75 24.12 -20.31
CA ILE A 427 -13.13 23.88 -20.76
C ILE A 427 -13.55 24.94 -21.76
N THR A 428 -14.34 24.52 -22.74
CA THR A 428 -15.09 25.40 -23.62
C THR A 428 -16.57 25.12 -23.40
N VAL A 429 -17.33 26.19 -23.11
CA VAL A 429 -18.78 26.16 -22.94
C VAL A 429 -19.37 27.08 -24.00
N ASN A 430 -20.01 26.49 -25.01
CA ASN A 430 -20.45 27.20 -26.21
C ASN A 430 -19.27 27.98 -26.85
N SER A 431 -19.34 29.30 -26.90
CA SER A 431 -18.28 30.18 -27.44
C SER A 431 -17.32 30.71 -26.36
N TRP A 432 -17.51 30.37 -25.09
CA TRP A 432 -16.64 30.80 -24.00
C TRP A 432 -15.61 29.72 -23.66
N THR A 433 -14.35 30.11 -23.47
CA THR A 433 -13.27 29.22 -23.02
C THR A 433 -12.72 29.72 -21.70
N SER A 434 -12.46 28.80 -20.77
CA SER A 434 -11.87 29.14 -19.48
C SER A 434 -10.43 29.64 -19.62
N ALA A 435 -9.96 30.41 -18.64
CA ALA A 435 -8.53 30.58 -18.44
C ALA A 435 -7.85 29.21 -18.24
N ILE A 436 -6.57 29.13 -18.59
CA ILE A 436 -5.75 27.93 -18.37
C ILE A 436 -5.38 27.88 -16.88
N PRO A 437 -5.75 26.82 -16.13
CA PRO A 437 -5.33 26.70 -14.74
C PRO A 437 -3.81 26.54 -14.64
N ALA A 438 -3.23 27.01 -13.52
CA ALA A 438 -1.86 26.71 -13.17
C ALA A 438 -1.60 25.20 -13.19
N ALA A 439 -0.36 24.82 -13.51
CA ALA A 439 0.01 23.41 -13.46
C ALA A 439 -0.14 22.88 -12.02
N PRO A 440 -0.70 21.67 -11.84
CA PRO A 440 -0.74 21.03 -10.52
C PRO A 440 0.68 20.74 -10.02
N THR A 441 0.84 20.62 -8.70
CA THR A 441 2.09 20.14 -8.10
C THR A 441 2.49 18.80 -8.73
N GLN A 442 3.73 18.71 -9.18
CA GLN A 442 4.25 17.50 -9.80
C GLN A 442 4.40 16.40 -8.77
N ILE A 443 3.73 15.27 -9.02
CA ILE A 443 4.07 13.98 -8.42
C ILE A 443 4.94 13.29 -9.46
N ASP A 444 6.24 13.15 -9.17
CA ASP A 444 7.22 12.66 -10.13
C ASP A 444 7.16 11.12 -10.28
N SER A 445 6.01 10.65 -10.75
CA SER A 445 5.67 9.23 -10.83
C SER A 445 4.60 9.01 -11.88
N ARG A 446 4.73 7.90 -12.61
CA ARG A 446 3.59 7.33 -13.33
C ARG A 446 2.53 6.85 -12.32
N GLY A 447 1.26 6.99 -12.66
CA GLY A 447 0.13 6.64 -11.77
C GLY A 447 -0.90 5.76 -12.45
N VAL A 448 -1.76 6.36 -13.28
CA VAL A 448 -2.90 5.68 -13.94
C VAL A 448 -2.50 4.45 -14.75
N THR A 449 -1.31 4.43 -15.37
CA THR A 449 -0.79 3.27 -16.12
C THR A 449 -0.31 2.13 -15.22
N ARG A 450 -0.10 2.42 -13.92
CA ARG A 450 0.36 1.50 -12.88
C ARG A 450 -0.71 1.27 -11.79
N GLY A 451 -1.98 1.37 -12.18
CA GLY A 451 -3.10 0.91 -11.35
C GLY A 451 -3.38 1.69 -10.08
N THR A 452 -3.19 3.00 -10.13
CA THR A 452 -3.58 3.90 -9.04
C THR A 452 -4.17 5.21 -9.57
N TRP A 453 -4.97 5.86 -8.73
CA TRP A 453 -5.55 7.18 -8.97
C TRP A 453 -5.33 8.14 -7.81
N ARG A 454 -4.77 7.67 -6.68
CA ARG A 454 -4.58 8.47 -5.47
C ARG A 454 -3.35 9.36 -5.67
N GLY A 455 -3.56 10.68 -5.67
CA GLY A 455 -2.50 11.68 -5.67
C GLY A 455 -2.89 12.94 -4.92
#